data_AF-A0A440UUB2-F1
#
_entry.id   AF-A0A440UUB2-F1
#
_cell.length_a   1.000
_cell.length_b   1.000
_cell.length_c   1.000
_cell.angle_alpha   90.00
_cell.angle_beta   90.00
_cell.angle_gamma   90.00
#
_symmetry.space_group_name_H-M   'P 1'
#
loop_
_entity.id
_entity.type
_entity.pdbx_description
1 polymer ?
#
loop_
_entity_poly.entity_id
_entity_poly.type
_entity_poly.pdbx_seq_one_letter_code
_entity_poly.pdbx_strand_id
1 'polypeptide(L)' 'IPVTVVVIEPTGSEVQIIERTAGGEDIVANFRERHSFAPGETIRLSVEPGPIHLFHGETGQRIEAAP' A
#
# COMPACT_ATOMS: atom_id res chain seq x y z
N ILE A 1 -1.38 8.69 1.49
CA ILE A 1 -2.82 8.67 1.84
C ILE A 1 -3.01 8.12 3.25
N PRO A 2 -4.01 8.60 4.02
CA PRO A 2 -4.36 7.98 5.30
C PRO A 2 -5.00 6.61 5.09
N VAL A 3 -4.58 5.62 5.86
CA VAL A 3 -5.10 4.23 5.85
C VAL A 3 -5.13 3.68 7.27
N THR A 4 -6.00 2.70 7.54
CA THR A 4 -6.10 2.03 8.84
C THR A 4 -5.42 0.67 8.78
N VAL A 5 -4.49 0.39 9.68
CA VAL A 5 -3.82 -0.92 9.78
C VAL A 5 -4.82 -2.00 10.20
N VAL A 6 -4.93 -3.07 9.44
CA VAL A 6 -5.84 -4.20 9.70
C VAL A 6 -5.06 -5.42 10.19
N VAL A 7 -3.95 -5.75 9.52
CA VAL A 7 -3.11 -6.91 9.84
C VAL A 7 -1.65 -6.50 9.82
N ILE A 8 -0.88 -7.06 10.76
CA ILE A 8 0.58 -6.99 10.78
C ILE A 8 1.09 -8.42 10.79
N GLU A 9 1.86 -8.79 9.78
CA GLU A 9 2.38 -10.15 9.58
C GLU A 9 3.91 -10.13 9.42
N PRO A 10 4.66 -10.63 10.41
CA PRO A 10 6.10 -10.85 10.24
C PRO A 10 6.37 -12.06 9.33
N THR A 11 7.03 -11.83 8.18
CA THR A 11 7.36 -12.87 7.17
C THR A 11 8.86 -13.18 7.13
N GLY A 12 9.53 -13.08 8.29
CA GLY A 12 10.97 -13.32 8.45
C GLY A 12 11.76 -12.02 8.54
N SER A 13 12.50 -11.68 7.48
CA SER A 13 13.27 -10.43 7.40
C SER A 13 12.40 -9.21 7.11
N GLU A 14 11.15 -9.42 6.74
CA GLU A 14 10.21 -8.38 6.36
C GLU A 14 8.94 -8.45 7.20
N VAL A 15 8.17 -7.38 7.17
CA VAL A 15 6.84 -7.26 7.77
C VAL A 15 5.89 -6.84 6.69
N GLN A 16 4.90 -7.69 6.43
CA GLN A 16 3.77 -7.36 5.57
C GLN A 16 2.68 -6.72 6.42
N ILE A 17 2.13 -5.62 5.92
CA ILE A 17 1.03 -4.89 6.55
C ILE A 17 -0.11 -4.83 5.56
N ILE A 18 -1.30 -5.12 6.05
CA ILE A 18 -2.54 -4.92 5.29
C ILE A 18 -3.24 -3.72 5.90
N GLU A 19 -3.46 -2.69 5.10
CA GLU A 19 -4.15 -1.47 5.50
C GLU A 19 -5.40 -1.24 4.66
N ARG A 20 -6.40 -0.58 5.24
CA ARG A 20 -7.66 -0.25 4.57
C ARG A 20 -7.78 1.24 4.31
N THR A 21 -8.12 1.60 3.07
CA THR A 21 -8.44 2.98 2.69
C THR A 21 -9.78 3.41 3.30
N ALA A 22 -10.09 4.71 3.26
CA ALA A 22 -11.43 5.20 3.59
C ALA A 22 -12.53 4.67 2.64
N GLY A 23 -12.17 4.25 1.41
CA GLY A 23 -13.06 3.65 0.42
C GLY A 23 -13.35 2.16 0.68
N GLY A 24 -12.60 1.53 1.58
CA GLY A 24 -12.75 0.11 1.92
C GLY A 24 -11.85 -0.82 1.12
N GLU A 25 -11.04 -0.30 0.20
CA GLU A 25 -10.02 -1.09 -0.50
C GLU A 25 -8.85 -1.44 0.43
N ASP A 26 -8.33 -2.65 0.27
CA ASP A 26 -7.13 -3.09 0.98
C ASP A 26 -5.88 -2.74 0.17
N ILE A 27 -4.86 -2.25 0.86
CA ILE A 27 -3.51 -2.04 0.38
C ILE A 27 -2.61 -3.01 1.14
N VAL A 28 -1.63 -3.57 0.45
CA VAL A 28 -0.60 -4.41 1.07
C VAL A 28 0.73 -3.72 0.91
N ALA A 29 1.36 -3.38 2.02
CA ALA A 29 2.70 -2.80 2.07
C ALA A 29 3.68 -3.79 2.69
N ASN A 30 4.88 -3.88 2.11
CA ASN A 30 5.95 -4.75 2.61
C ASN A 30 7.14 -3.91 3.06
N PHE A 31 7.55 -4.08 4.31
CA PHE A 31 8.61 -3.30 4.94
C PHE A 31 9.76 -4.20 5.39
N ARG A 32 10.99 -3.79 5.08
CA ARG A 32 12.20 -4.35 5.71
C ARG A 32 12.45 -3.76 7.09
N GLU A 33 11.96 -2.55 7.33
CA GLU A 33 12.07 -1.83 8.58
C GLU A 33 10.99 -2.27 9.56
N ARG A 34 11.34 -2.38 10.85
CA ARG A 34 10.40 -2.72 11.91
C ARG A 34 9.79 -1.45 12.47
N HIS A 35 8.67 -1.02 11.90
CA HIS A 35 7.85 0.03 12.48
C HIS A 35 6.94 -0.55 13.58
N SER A 36 6.74 0.21 14.67
CA SER A 36 5.89 -0.20 15.80
C SER A 36 4.42 0.14 15.58
N PHE A 37 3.86 -0.28 14.45
CA PHE A 37 2.44 -0.08 14.15
C PHE A 37 1.54 -1.02 14.96
N ALA A 38 0.27 -0.67 15.08
CA ALA A 38 -0.76 -1.51 15.71
C ALA A 38 -2.03 -1.65 14.85
N PRO A 39 -2.75 -2.78 14.90
CA PRO A 39 -4.08 -2.87 14.30
C PRO A 39 -5.03 -1.78 14.83
N GLY A 40 -5.79 -1.15 13.92
CA GLY A 40 -6.66 0.00 14.20
C GLY A 40 -5.94 1.35 14.16
N GLU A 41 -4.61 1.39 14.10
CA GLU A 41 -3.86 2.65 13.95
C GLU A 41 -4.07 3.24 12.55
N THR A 42 -4.24 4.57 12.48
CA THR A 42 -4.23 5.29 11.21
C THR A 42 -2.82 5.75 10.88
N ILE A 43 -2.27 5.25 9.78
CA ILE A 43 -0.95 5.63 9.27
C ILE A 43 -1.08 6.38 7.95
N ARG A 44 0.01 7.03 7.49
CA ARG A 44 0.04 7.74 6.21
C ARG A 44 1.03 7.08 5.26
N LEU A 45 0.52 6.47 4.20
CA LEU A 45 1.34 5.89 3.15
C LEU A 45 1.84 6.96 2.16
N SER A 46 3.07 6.84 1.73
CA SER A 46 3.64 7.54 0.57
C SER A 46 4.17 6.52 -0.41
N VAL A 47 4.20 6.88 -1.69
CA VAL A 47 4.75 6.03 -2.75
C VAL A 47 5.76 6.83 -3.55
N GLU A 48 6.83 6.17 -3.97
CA GLU A 48 7.73 6.72 -4.97
C GLU A 48 7.00 6.82 -6.32
N PRO A 49 7.07 7.94 -7.05
CA PRO A 49 6.34 8.08 -8.31
C PRO A 49 6.80 7.12 -9.42
N GLY A 50 8.08 6.76 -9.46
CA GLY A 50 8.68 5.98 -10.55
C GLY A 50 8.06 4.59 -10.76
N PRO A 51 7.83 3.80 -9.69
CA PRO A 51 7.22 2.47 -9.79
C PRO A 51 5.69 2.46 -9.97
N ILE A 52 5.03 3.61 -10.14
CA ILE A 52 3.57 3.64 -10.26
C ILE A 52 3.14 3.13 -11.65
N HIS A 53 2.14 2.25 -11.66
CA HIS A 53 1.48 1.78 -12.86
C HIS A 53 0.02 2.23 -12.86
N LEU A 54 -0.41 2.89 -13.93
CA LEU A 54 -1.80 3.33 -14.13
C LEU A 54 -2.45 2.52 -15.25
N PHE A 55 -3.74 2.24 -15.11
CA PHE A 55 -4.52 1.47 -16.08
C PHE A 55 -5.83 2.20 -16.39
N HIS A 56 -6.28 2.13 -17.64
CA HIS A 56 -7.56 2.68 -18.07
C HIS A 56 -8.71 1.89 -17.44
N GLY A 57 -9.66 2.58 -16.82
CA GLY A 57 -10.72 1.96 -16.01
C GLY A 57 -11.66 1.02 -16.76
N GLU A 58 -11.90 1.26 -18.06
CA GLU A 58 -12.82 0.43 -18.86
C GLU A 58 -12.12 -0.70 -19.63
N THR A 59 -10.87 -0.46 -20.09
CA THR A 59 -10.19 -1.35 -21.04
C THR A 59 -9.08 -2.15 -20.38
N GLY A 60 -8.65 -1.76 -19.17
CA GLY A 60 -7.50 -2.34 -18.48
C GLY A 60 -6.15 -2.07 -19.18
N GLN A 61 -6.11 -1.25 -20.23
CA GLN A 61 -4.86 -0.92 -20.91
C GLN A 61 -3.97 -0.10 -19.98
N ARG A 62 -2.68 -0.46 -19.91
CA ARG A 62 -1.70 0.32 -19.17
C ARG A 62 -1.56 1.70 -19.82
N ILE A 63 -1.60 2.75 -19.00
CA ILE A 63 -1.28 4.11 -19.42
C ILE A 63 0.25 4.22 -19.40
N GLU A 64 0.85 4.42 -20.58
CA GLU A 64 2.26 4.73 -20.67
C GLU A 64 2.49 6.15 -20.16
N ALA A 65 3.39 6.30 -19.18
CA ALA A 65 3.87 7.62 -18.80
C ALA A 65 4.65 8.19 -19.99
N ALA A 66 4.42 9.45 -20.34
CA ALA A 66 5.26 10.15 -21.29
C ALA A 66 6.73 10.09 -20.78
N PRO A 67 7.70 9.86 -21.68
CA PRO A 67 9.11 9.70 -21.31
C PRO A 67 9.69 10.92 -20.58
#